data_AF-A0A7W9W7S5-F1
#
_entry.id   AF-A0A7W9W7S5-F1
#
_cell.length_a   1.000
_cell.length_b   1.000
_cell.length_c   1.000
_cell.angle_alpha   90.00
_cell.angle_beta   90.00
_cell.angle_gamma   90.00
#
_symmetry.space_group_name_H-M   'P 1'
#
loop_
_entity.id
_entity.type
_entity.pdbx_description
1 polymer ?
#
loop_
_entity_poly.entity_id
_entity_poly.type
_entity_poly.pdbx_seq_one_letter_code
_entity_poly.pdbx_strand_id
1 'polypeptide(L)'
;MLLAGFHASPWFAEQVRETWLAPDVRVVLNAPLAYDPAKPTRLVVYATPNGNTTEQTLGCQRSELLKTDWHFDIQHVAAQVRLLRERGAKRVDGSAFLDGKRRAIGPSAASSCLVGTSLFRAERGGGGTTPYSRTFTVQAVPRGERDTNLVLACLEASGLSWPAWRQKHPDNAVLIRRMIDTLRAPFPDARVALTGHSGGGSFLWGFVNGGETIPEWVETIGFLDANYSYSDTDRHGDKLLAWLRGGRERRLTVIAYDDREITLNGKKVVGPEGGTFRATERMRTRFARELTLVESKAGPVTTNTALAGQLVLRVHQNPKNAILHTALVGEWNGLLAVLDPSLPFSEPRRYTTYIQPAQGIPPRPKEAPGGTELFARLEKLPLAEREVLLLAELLRGNLPEFLRKPASVTLGPLTVSVLPDYLAVGSDTDFIRTPLTPLTAQKLADAFGCLLPTKLLVDAIYQQAALTLEPQPLTEAREAMSTFAQHSRGIDEQRAGKPLGLLIAGIKKDIVLTNRLKEKPNRVAIYGWHKRDGQPIQPLTIVHKDTYVDYSHGIRLIQRTGLLNGKPCDLPTLLHDPVLCKLLSDEGTVEGSL
;
A
#
# COMPACT_ATOMS: atom_id res chain seq x y z
N MET A 1 3.83 -7.62 -16.90
CA MET A 1 5.09 -8.23 -16.43
C MET A 1 5.49 -7.54 -15.14
N LEU A 2 6.04 -8.25 -14.16
CA LEU A 2 6.54 -7.61 -12.94
C LEU A 2 7.84 -6.86 -13.22
N LEU A 3 7.96 -5.66 -12.67
CA LEU A 3 9.18 -4.88 -12.65
C LEU A 3 10.19 -5.50 -11.68
N ALA A 4 11.47 -5.23 -11.87
CA ALA A 4 12.52 -5.81 -11.02
C ALA A 4 12.34 -5.43 -9.54
N GLY A 5 12.26 -6.45 -8.68
CA GLY A 5 12.03 -6.31 -7.24
C GLY A 5 10.60 -5.96 -6.85
N PHE A 6 9.64 -6.01 -7.78
CA PHE A 6 8.22 -5.82 -7.49
C PHE A 6 7.50 -7.15 -7.34
N HIS A 7 6.55 -7.21 -6.41
CA HIS A 7 5.57 -8.28 -6.30
C HIS A 7 4.16 -7.74 -6.57
N ALA A 8 3.23 -8.61 -6.95
CA ALA A 8 1.85 -8.22 -7.21
C ALA A 8 1.08 -7.95 -5.91
N SER A 9 0.32 -6.85 -5.88
CA SER A 9 -0.58 -6.53 -4.76
C SER A 9 -1.69 -7.59 -4.62
N PRO A 10 -2.14 -7.90 -3.39
CA PRO A 10 -3.27 -8.81 -3.16
C PRO A 10 -4.62 -8.20 -3.54
N TRP A 11 -4.75 -6.86 -3.62
CA TRP A 11 -6.05 -6.19 -3.66
C TRP A 11 -6.42 -5.55 -4.99
N PHE A 12 -5.44 -5.05 -5.73
CA PHE A 12 -5.66 -4.31 -6.98
C PHE A 12 -4.69 -4.78 -8.06
N ALA A 13 -5.00 -4.46 -9.33
CA ALA A 13 -4.15 -4.75 -10.48
C ALA A 13 -2.92 -3.83 -10.53
N GLU A 14 -2.10 -3.93 -9.50
CA GLU A 14 -0.89 -3.16 -9.26
C GLU A 14 0.21 -4.06 -8.70
N GLN A 15 1.43 -3.53 -8.72
CA GLN A 15 2.62 -4.17 -8.19
C GLN A 15 3.31 -3.21 -7.24
N VAL A 16 3.89 -3.76 -6.17
CA VAL A 16 4.46 -3.02 -5.06
C VAL A 16 5.92 -3.43 -4.87
N ARG A 17 6.75 -2.46 -4.47
CA ARG A 17 8.13 -2.71 -4.04
C ARG A 17 8.44 -1.83 -2.84
N GLU A 18 8.90 -2.45 -1.76
CA GLU A 18 9.49 -1.76 -0.61
C GLU A 18 11.00 -1.71 -0.77
N THR A 19 11.61 -0.54 -0.56
CA THR A 19 13.07 -0.38 -0.61
C THR A 19 13.53 0.85 0.16
N TRP A 20 14.85 1.08 0.21
CA TRP A 20 15.47 2.20 0.92
C TRP A 20 16.32 3.02 -0.06
N LEU A 21 16.15 4.34 -0.03
CA LEU A 21 16.89 5.28 -0.87
C LEU A 21 18.16 5.81 -0.17
N ALA A 22 18.16 5.72 1.15
CA ALA A 22 19.27 5.94 2.06
C ALA A 22 19.05 5.04 3.30
N PRO A 23 20.06 4.84 4.17
CA PRO A 23 19.93 3.99 5.35
C PRO A 23 18.70 4.30 6.22
N ASP A 24 18.24 5.55 6.19
CA ASP A 24 17.20 6.06 7.05
C ASP A 24 16.04 6.75 6.28
N VAL A 25 15.92 6.46 4.98
CA VAL A 25 14.80 6.88 4.13
C VAL A 25 14.22 5.68 3.38
N ARG A 26 13.03 5.28 3.79
CA ARG A 26 12.25 4.18 3.20
C ARG A 26 11.33 4.69 2.11
N VAL A 27 11.07 3.86 1.11
CA VAL A 27 10.07 4.14 0.06
C VAL A 27 9.26 2.88 -0.26
N VAL A 28 7.95 3.08 -0.44
CA VAL A 28 7.08 2.09 -1.06
C VAL A 28 6.68 2.60 -2.44
N LEU A 29 7.08 1.85 -3.45
CA LEU A 29 6.73 2.05 -4.85
C LEU A 29 5.45 1.27 -5.17
N ASN A 30 4.55 1.89 -5.92
CA ASN A 30 3.31 1.30 -6.39
C ASN A 30 3.13 1.64 -7.87
N ALA A 31 3.15 0.62 -8.73
CA ALA A 31 3.05 0.74 -10.18
C ALA A 31 1.87 -0.10 -10.71
N PRO A 32 1.28 0.23 -11.88
CA PRO A 32 0.26 -0.62 -12.49
C PRO A 32 0.83 -2.02 -12.80
N LEU A 33 0.02 -3.08 -12.66
CA LEU A 33 0.44 -4.44 -13.02
C LEU A 33 0.65 -4.58 -14.53
N ALA A 34 -0.14 -3.83 -15.31
CA ALA A 34 -0.02 -3.67 -16.75
C ALA A 34 0.94 -2.54 -17.14
N TYR A 35 2.01 -2.30 -16.37
CA TYR A 35 3.06 -1.34 -16.73
C TYR A 35 3.60 -1.65 -18.12
N ASP A 36 3.65 -0.63 -18.97
CA ASP A 36 4.11 -0.74 -20.35
C ASP A 36 5.35 0.15 -20.56
N PRO A 37 6.57 -0.41 -20.71
CA PRO A 37 7.78 0.38 -20.88
C PRO A 37 7.79 1.24 -22.16
N ALA A 38 6.89 0.98 -23.12
CA ALA A 38 6.74 1.83 -24.31
C ALA A 38 5.97 3.13 -24.04
N LYS A 39 5.27 3.23 -22.90
CA LYS A 39 4.49 4.40 -22.52
C LYS A 39 5.32 5.35 -21.64
N PRO A 40 5.17 6.68 -21.81
CA PRO A 40 5.69 7.66 -20.86
C PRO A 40 5.34 7.30 -19.42
N THR A 41 6.22 7.64 -18.48
CA THR A 41 5.95 7.44 -17.05
C THR A 41 5.78 8.78 -16.35
N ARG A 42 4.71 8.91 -15.57
CA ARG A 42 4.52 9.95 -14.57
C ARG A 42 4.81 9.36 -13.20
N LEU A 43 5.88 9.83 -12.56
CA LEU A 43 6.30 9.42 -11.23
C LEU A 43 5.79 10.43 -10.20
N VAL A 44 4.85 10.00 -9.36
CA VAL A 44 4.34 10.78 -8.23
C VAL A 44 5.22 10.47 -7.02
N VAL A 45 6.02 11.44 -6.58
CA VAL A 45 6.81 11.36 -5.36
C VAL A 45 6.02 12.03 -4.24
N TYR A 46 5.60 11.25 -3.24
CA TYR A 46 4.81 11.69 -2.11
C TYR A 46 5.59 11.54 -0.79
N ALA A 47 6.03 12.65 -0.19
CA ALA A 47 6.66 12.62 1.13
C ALA A 47 5.60 12.54 2.25
N THR A 48 5.75 11.57 3.16
CA THR A 48 4.81 11.33 4.26
C THR A 48 4.70 12.53 5.21
N PRO A 49 3.53 12.72 5.86
CA PRO A 49 3.40 13.72 6.91
C PRO A 49 4.10 13.30 8.20
N ASN A 50 4.31 14.27 9.09
CA ASN A 50 4.91 14.01 10.40
C ASN A 50 4.05 13.01 11.19
N GLY A 51 4.69 12.03 11.80
CA GLY A 51 4.05 11.02 12.64
C GLY A 51 3.40 9.86 11.89
N ASN A 52 3.42 9.84 10.56
CA ASN A 52 2.83 8.76 9.78
C ASN A 52 3.89 7.90 9.09
N THR A 53 3.66 6.59 9.11
CA THR A 53 4.36 5.65 8.24
C THR A 53 3.85 5.72 6.81
N THR A 54 4.56 5.04 5.91
CA THR A 54 4.19 4.84 4.52
C THR A 54 2.88 4.07 4.41
N GLU A 55 2.65 3.03 5.21
CA GLU A 55 1.42 2.23 5.21
C GLU A 55 0.21 3.07 5.64
N GLN A 56 0.36 3.86 6.71
CA GLN A 56 -0.68 4.80 7.16
C GLN A 56 -0.99 5.85 6.08
N THR A 57 0.02 6.28 5.32
CA THR A 57 -0.14 7.28 4.24
C THR A 57 -0.76 6.68 2.98
N LEU A 58 -0.32 5.49 2.55
CA LEU A 58 -0.95 4.72 1.47
C LEU A 58 -2.43 4.45 1.78
N GLY A 59 -2.71 4.14 3.04
CA GLY A 59 -4.03 4.07 3.65
C GLY A 59 -4.81 2.80 3.30
N CYS A 60 -5.72 2.43 4.20
CA CYS A 60 -6.65 1.32 4.02
C CYS A 60 -7.99 1.64 4.70
N GLN A 61 -8.95 0.72 4.60
CA GLN A 61 -10.20 0.81 5.36
C GLN A 61 -9.90 0.68 6.86
N ARG A 62 -10.65 1.42 7.68
CA ARG A 62 -10.63 1.25 9.13
C ARG A 62 -11.45 0.01 9.51
N SER A 63 -10.91 -0.80 10.42
CA SER A 63 -11.62 -1.93 11.02
C SER A 63 -11.47 -1.91 12.54
N GLU A 64 -12.58 -1.76 13.25
CA GLU A 64 -12.61 -1.89 14.72
C GLU A 64 -12.22 -3.30 15.16
N LEU A 65 -12.62 -4.32 14.40
CA LEU A 65 -12.31 -5.73 14.68
C LEU A 65 -10.81 -6.01 14.59
N LEU A 66 -10.12 -5.38 13.63
CA LEU A 66 -8.67 -5.50 13.46
C LEU A 66 -7.89 -4.42 14.22
N LYS A 67 -8.60 -3.55 14.96
CA LYS A 67 -8.02 -2.40 15.69
C LYS A 67 -7.11 -1.55 14.80
N THR A 68 -7.55 -1.31 13.56
CA THR A 68 -6.78 -0.51 12.60
C THR A 68 -6.58 0.89 13.15
N ASP A 69 -5.33 1.33 13.19
CA ASP A 69 -4.98 2.68 13.63
C ASP A 69 -5.65 3.74 12.74
N TRP A 70 -6.14 4.82 13.35
CA TRP A 70 -6.93 5.83 12.66
C TRP A 70 -6.15 6.58 11.57
N HIS A 71 -4.81 6.60 11.62
CA HIS A 71 -4.00 7.28 10.60
C HIS A 71 -4.14 6.63 9.22
N PHE A 72 -4.51 5.34 9.14
CA PHE A 72 -4.78 4.65 7.88
C PHE A 72 -5.99 5.20 7.12
N ASP A 73 -6.91 5.89 7.81
CA ASP A 73 -8.16 6.42 7.25
C ASP A 73 -8.11 7.94 6.99
N ILE A 74 -6.91 8.46 6.68
CA ILE A 74 -6.71 9.89 6.39
C ILE A 74 -6.45 10.13 4.90
N GLN A 75 -5.28 9.69 4.41
CA GLN A 75 -4.68 10.20 3.18
C GLN A 75 -5.15 9.41 1.96
N HIS A 76 -5.12 8.07 2.07
CA HIS A 76 -5.38 7.12 0.99
C HIS A 76 -4.67 7.47 -0.33
N VAL A 77 -3.39 7.84 -0.28
CA VAL A 77 -2.68 8.30 -1.50
C VAL A 77 -2.67 7.21 -2.58
N ALA A 78 -2.66 5.93 -2.19
CA ALA A 78 -2.77 4.81 -3.13
C ALA A 78 -4.15 4.80 -3.82
N ALA A 79 -5.24 4.99 -3.08
CA ALA A 79 -6.59 5.02 -3.64
C ALA A 79 -6.79 6.21 -4.61
N GLN A 80 -6.25 7.38 -4.26
CA GLN A 80 -6.27 8.56 -5.13
C GLN A 80 -5.53 8.30 -6.45
N VAL A 81 -4.35 7.67 -6.41
CA VAL A 81 -3.59 7.28 -7.61
C VAL A 81 -4.31 6.21 -8.43
N ARG A 82 -4.96 5.23 -7.78
CA ARG A 82 -5.77 4.19 -8.46
C ARG A 82 -6.93 4.82 -9.25
N LEU A 83 -7.65 5.79 -8.68
CA LEU A 83 -8.68 6.53 -9.40
C LEU A 83 -8.11 7.25 -10.65
N LEU A 84 -6.94 7.87 -10.54
CA LEU A 84 -6.32 8.55 -11.68
C LEU A 84 -5.91 7.57 -12.80
N ARG A 85 -5.41 6.38 -12.45
CA ARG A 85 -5.12 5.33 -13.44
C ARG A 85 -6.38 4.93 -14.23
N GLU A 86 -7.51 4.77 -13.54
CA GLU A 86 -8.76 4.43 -14.22
C GLU A 86 -9.28 5.56 -15.11
N ARG A 87 -9.17 6.82 -14.66
CA ARG A 87 -9.61 7.99 -15.46
C ARG A 87 -8.74 8.22 -16.69
N GLY A 88 -7.44 7.93 -16.60
CA GLY A 88 -6.57 7.84 -17.76
C GLY A 88 -7.01 6.73 -18.73
N ALA A 89 -7.41 5.57 -18.23
CA ALA A 89 -7.79 4.43 -19.05
C ALA A 89 -9.18 4.54 -19.74
N LYS A 90 -10.14 5.29 -19.18
CA LYS A 90 -11.53 5.32 -19.68
C LYS A 90 -11.80 6.41 -20.73
N ARG A 91 -11.61 6.05 -22.00
CA ARG A 91 -12.59 6.27 -23.10
C ARG A 91 -12.44 5.14 -24.13
N VAL A 92 -13.42 4.25 -24.18
CA VAL A 92 -13.77 3.56 -25.42
C VAL A 92 -14.75 4.50 -26.13
N ASP A 93 -14.45 4.89 -27.37
CA ASP A 93 -15.34 5.72 -28.16
C ASP A 93 -16.68 5.01 -28.35
N GLY A 94 -17.75 5.60 -27.82
CA GLY A 94 -19.13 5.20 -28.07
C GLY A 94 -19.62 5.60 -29.46
N SER A 95 -18.81 5.42 -30.51
CA SER A 95 -19.19 5.64 -31.91
C SER A 95 -19.40 4.33 -32.66
N ALA A 96 -19.93 3.31 -31.97
CA ALA A 96 -20.28 2.03 -32.59
C ALA A 96 -21.62 1.52 -32.05
N PHE A 97 -22.70 2.30 -32.16
CA PHE A 97 -24.08 1.78 -32.15
C PHE A 97 -25.05 2.80 -32.75
N LEU A 98 -24.82 3.20 -34.00
CA LEU A 98 -25.85 3.74 -34.88
C LEU A 98 -25.48 3.43 -36.33
N ASP A 99 -25.57 2.16 -36.72
CA ASP A 99 -26.09 1.82 -38.05
C ASP A 99 -26.44 0.33 -38.15
N GLY A 100 -27.49 0.01 -38.91
CA GLY A 100 -27.62 -1.31 -39.54
C GLY A 100 -28.66 -2.29 -39.01
N LYS A 101 -29.91 -2.05 -39.38
CA LYS A 101 -30.92 -3.04 -39.83
C LYS A 101 -31.66 -3.90 -38.79
N ARG A 102 -32.94 -3.53 -38.64
CA ARG A 102 -34.05 -4.46 -38.39
C ARG A 102 -33.98 -5.65 -39.37
N ARG A 103 -33.89 -6.86 -38.84
CA ARG A 103 -34.50 -8.06 -39.45
C ARG A 103 -35.11 -8.91 -38.34
N ALA A 104 -36.43 -8.98 -38.37
CA ALA A 104 -37.21 -9.94 -37.61
C ALA A 104 -37.01 -11.34 -38.21
N ILE A 105 -36.77 -12.34 -37.36
CA ILE A 105 -37.23 -13.72 -37.57
C ILE A 105 -37.67 -14.24 -36.20
N GLY A 106 -38.90 -14.76 -36.17
CA GLY A 106 -39.61 -15.24 -34.98
C GLY A 106 -39.17 -16.62 -34.47
N PRO A 107 -39.95 -17.23 -33.56
CA PRO A 107 -39.47 -18.12 -32.50
C PRO A 107 -39.58 -19.60 -32.87
N SER A 108 -38.74 -20.46 -32.26
CA SER A 108 -39.11 -21.86 -32.07
C SER A 108 -38.34 -22.54 -30.93
N ALA A 109 -39.12 -23.07 -29.99
CA ALA A 109 -38.89 -24.25 -29.14
C ALA A 109 -37.71 -24.27 -28.15
N ALA A 110 -37.78 -24.89 -26.98
CA ALA A 110 -38.81 -25.23 -25.99
C ALA A 110 -38.03 -25.96 -24.87
N SER A 111 -38.53 -25.85 -23.64
CA SER A 111 -38.22 -26.73 -22.48
C SER A 111 -36.83 -26.51 -21.82
N SER A 112 -36.68 -26.42 -20.49
CA SER A 112 -37.55 -26.80 -19.38
C SER A 112 -37.02 -26.27 -18.04
N CYS A 113 -37.96 -26.03 -17.11
CA CYS A 113 -37.88 -26.14 -15.64
C CYS A 113 -36.99 -25.19 -14.83
N LEU A 114 -37.63 -24.28 -14.05
CA LEU A 114 -37.86 -24.33 -12.58
C LEU A 114 -36.66 -23.72 -11.82
N VAL A 115 -36.75 -22.70 -10.96
CA VAL A 115 -37.62 -22.40 -9.80
C VAL A 115 -37.46 -20.87 -9.59
N GLY A 116 -38.48 -20.02 -9.40
CA GLY A 116 -39.47 -19.98 -8.33
C GLY A 116 -39.35 -18.62 -7.61
N THR A 117 -40.14 -17.65 -8.06
CA THR A 117 -40.37 -16.35 -7.41
C THR A 117 -41.33 -16.52 -6.23
N SER A 118 -40.98 -15.98 -5.06
CA SER A 118 -41.98 -15.61 -4.04
C SER A 118 -42.17 -14.10 -4.02
N LEU A 119 -43.43 -13.71 -4.19
CA LEU A 119 -43.98 -12.37 -4.05
C LEU A 119 -44.13 -12.03 -2.57
N PHE A 120 -43.76 -10.82 -2.18
CA PHE A 120 -44.48 -10.08 -1.14
C PHE A 120 -44.71 -8.65 -1.61
N ARG A 121 -45.96 -8.21 -1.46
CA ARG A 121 -46.54 -6.93 -1.86
C ARG A 121 -46.97 -6.21 -0.59
N ALA A 122 -46.60 -4.95 -0.43
CA ALA A 122 -47.28 -3.92 0.37
C ALA A 122 -46.63 -2.57 -0.02
N GLU A 123 -47.26 -1.78 -0.88
CA GLU A 123 -48.21 -0.69 -0.57
C GLU A 123 -47.56 0.65 -0.19
N ARG A 124 -48.29 1.71 -0.56
CA ARG A 124 -47.83 3.06 -0.89
C ARG A 124 -47.61 3.94 0.35
N GLY A 125 -46.65 4.87 0.23
CA GLY A 125 -46.52 6.08 1.05
C GLY A 125 -45.72 7.12 0.28
N GLY A 126 -46.26 8.32 0.11
CA GLY A 126 -45.87 9.30 -0.92
C GLY A 126 -44.66 10.21 -0.60
N GLY A 127 -44.38 11.10 -1.56
CA GLY A 127 -43.40 12.18 -1.43
C GLY A 127 -42.64 12.39 -2.73
N GLY A 128 -43.08 13.36 -3.55
CA GLY A 128 -42.50 13.65 -4.85
C GLY A 128 -41.06 14.16 -4.79
N THR A 129 -40.29 13.84 -5.82
CA THR A 129 -39.10 14.61 -6.20
C THR A 129 -39.05 14.73 -7.73
N THR A 130 -38.91 15.96 -8.19
CA THR A 130 -38.66 16.39 -9.57
C THR A 130 -37.34 15.80 -10.09
N PRO A 131 -37.23 15.43 -11.39
CA PRO A 131 -35.96 15.04 -11.96
C PRO A 131 -35.11 16.28 -12.27
N TYR A 132 -34.01 16.45 -11.53
CA TYR A 132 -33.00 17.46 -11.84
C TYR A 132 -32.06 16.90 -12.91
N SER A 133 -32.32 17.19 -14.19
CA SER A 133 -31.34 16.98 -15.26
C SER A 133 -30.33 18.14 -15.24
N ARG A 134 -29.13 17.93 -14.70
CA ARG A 134 -27.99 18.82 -14.94
C ARG A 134 -27.13 18.27 -16.06
N THR A 135 -27.20 18.92 -17.20
CA THR A 135 -26.22 18.79 -18.28
C THR A 135 -24.91 19.40 -17.80
N PHE A 136 -23.87 18.58 -17.63
CA PHE A 136 -22.51 19.08 -17.38
C PHE A 136 -21.81 19.24 -18.72
N THR A 137 -21.51 20.48 -19.10
CA THR A 137 -20.59 20.76 -20.19
C THR A 137 -19.16 20.50 -19.68
N VAL A 138 -18.60 19.35 -20.06
CA VAL A 138 -17.22 18.97 -19.72
C VAL A 138 -16.27 19.74 -20.62
N GLN A 139 -15.44 20.63 -20.05
CA GLN A 139 -14.29 21.20 -20.74
C GLN A 139 -13.27 20.08 -21.05
N ALA A 140 -12.72 20.11 -22.26
CA ALA A 140 -11.80 19.10 -22.75
C ALA A 140 -10.50 19.06 -21.91
N VAL A 141 -10.23 17.91 -21.29
CA VAL A 141 -8.92 17.57 -20.72
C VAL A 141 -7.96 17.26 -21.90
N PRO A 142 -6.71 17.76 -21.91
CA PRO A 142 -5.76 17.50 -22.99
C PRO A 142 -5.56 15.99 -23.24
N ARG A 143 -5.40 15.61 -24.51
CA ARG A 143 -5.29 14.23 -25.02
C ARG A 143 -4.15 13.35 -24.44
N GLY A 144 -3.31 13.85 -23.52
CA GLY A 144 -2.06 13.21 -23.11
C GLY A 144 -2.11 12.26 -21.90
N GLU A 145 -3.19 12.21 -21.12
CA GLU A 145 -3.22 11.42 -19.85
C GLU A 145 -3.69 9.96 -20.02
N ARG A 146 -4.01 9.52 -21.25
CA ARG A 146 -4.54 8.17 -21.49
C ARG A 146 -3.49 7.10 -21.82
N ASP A 147 -2.24 7.51 -21.97
CA ASP A 147 -1.16 6.67 -22.47
C ASP A 147 0.11 6.79 -21.62
N THR A 148 -0.05 6.94 -20.31
CA THR A 148 1.05 7.17 -19.37
C THR A 148 0.98 6.18 -18.22
N ASN A 149 2.12 5.57 -17.86
CA ASN A 149 2.25 4.82 -16.62
C ASN A 149 2.24 5.78 -15.44
N LEU A 150 1.29 5.62 -14.51
CA LEU A 150 1.28 6.39 -13.26
C LEU A 150 1.87 5.56 -12.12
N VAL A 151 3.10 5.89 -11.72
CA VAL A 151 3.84 5.24 -10.64
C VAL A 151 3.83 6.15 -9.42
N LEU A 152 3.53 5.60 -8.24
CA LEU A 152 3.60 6.30 -6.96
C LEU A 152 4.84 5.82 -6.19
N ALA A 153 5.60 6.77 -5.65
CA ALA A 153 6.64 6.55 -4.66
C ALA A 153 6.23 7.28 -3.38
N CYS A 154 5.93 6.55 -2.31
CA CYS A 154 5.61 7.14 -1.01
C CYS A 154 6.82 7.01 -0.08
N LEU A 155 7.39 8.14 0.34
CA LEU A 155 8.68 8.22 1.02
C LEU A 155 8.50 8.59 2.49
N GLU A 156 9.19 7.86 3.36
CA GLU A 156 9.19 8.02 4.80
C GLU A 156 10.62 8.20 5.31
N ALA A 157 10.83 9.24 6.11
CA ALA A 157 12.07 9.43 6.84
C ALA A 157 12.04 8.71 8.20
N SER A 158 13.20 8.21 8.63
CA SER A 158 13.37 7.65 9.96
C SER A 158 12.94 8.65 11.05
N GLY A 159 12.27 8.13 12.09
CA GLY A 159 11.68 8.96 13.14
C GLY A 159 10.42 9.73 12.70
N LEU A 160 9.87 9.44 11.51
CA LEU A 160 8.59 9.95 11.01
C LEU A 160 8.51 11.48 10.95
N SER A 161 9.64 12.15 10.66
CA SER A 161 9.70 13.61 10.58
C SER A 161 10.78 14.09 9.61
N TRP A 162 10.36 14.55 8.43
CA TRP A 162 11.26 15.16 7.44
C TRP A 162 11.98 16.42 7.94
N PRO A 163 11.36 17.33 8.71
CA PRO A 163 12.09 18.43 9.36
C PRO A 163 13.22 17.95 10.27
N ALA A 164 12.95 16.97 11.15
CA ALA A 164 13.97 16.43 12.04
C ALA A 164 15.05 15.68 11.26
N TRP A 165 14.68 14.96 10.19
CA TRP A 165 15.62 14.30 9.29
C TRP A 165 16.55 15.31 8.63
N ARG A 166 16.03 16.40 8.05
CA ARG A 166 16.86 17.46 7.43
C ARG A 166 17.80 18.13 8.44
N GLN A 167 17.37 18.30 9.69
CA GLN A 167 18.22 18.86 10.75
C GLN A 167 19.42 17.94 11.07
N LYS A 168 19.24 16.62 10.99
CA LYS A 168 20.29 15.63 11.23
C LYS A 168 21.24 15.42 10.04
N HIS A 169 20.86 15.87 8.85
CA HIS A 169 21.62 15.68 7.61
C HIS A 169 22.04 17.04 7.04
N PRO A 170 23.24 17.56 7.35
CA PRO A 170 23.70 18.86 6.82
C PRO A 170 23.70 18.94 5.29
N ASP A 171 23.92 17.80 4.61
CA ASP A 171 23.92 17.63 3.15
C ASP A 171 22.54 17.24 2.58
N ASN A 172 21.46 17.39 3.37
CA ASN A 172 20.11 16.96 3.01
C ASN A 172 19.66 17.38 1.61
N ALA A 173 20.02 18.58 1.16
CA ALA A 173 19.59 19.10 -0.12
C ALA A 173 20.16 18.28 -1.31
N VAL A 174 21.42 17.83 -1.19
CA VAL A 174 22.08 16.95 -2.16
C VAL A 174 21.51 15.54 -2.07
N LEU A 175 21.30 15.02 -0.85
CA LEU A 175 20.73 13.70 -0.64
C LEU A 175 19.31 13.59 -1.23
N ILE A 176 18.45 14.59 -0.99
CA ILE A 176 17.08 14.62 -1.52
C ILE A 176 17.07 14.63 -3.05
N ARG A 177 17.96 15.40 -3.68
CA ARG A 177 18.12 15.41 -5.14
C ARG A 177 18.50 14.02 -5.67
N ARG A 178 19.52 13.41 -5.05
CA ARG A 178 19.95 12.04 -5.39
C ARG A 178 18.83 11.02 -5.19
N MET A 179 18.03 11.13 -4.13
CA MET A 179 16.90 10.22 -3.89
C MET A 179 15.88 10.28 -5.03
N ILE A 180 15.54 11.47 -5.51
CA ILE A 180 14.60 11.62 -6.63
C ILE A 180 15.22 11.11 -7.93
N ASP A 181 16.51 11.36 -8.17
CA ASP A 181 17.21 10.81 -9.33
C ASP A 181 17.22 9.27 -9.30
N THR A 182 17.47 8.65 -8.14
CA THR A 182 17.40 7.19 -7.94
C THR A 182 16.01 6.65 -8.21
N LEU A 183 14.95 7.33 -7.76
CA LEU A 183 13.56 6.93 -8.02
C LEU A 183 13.18 7.05 -9.49
N ARG A 184 13.75 8.04 -10.20
CA ARG A 184 13.49 8.30 -11.60
C ARG A 184 14.27 7.38 -12.54
N ALA A 185 15.46 6.93 -12.15
CA ALA A 185 16.37 6.15 -12.99
C ALA A 185 15.76 4.90 -13.64
N PRO A 186 14.89 4.10 -12.98
CA PRO A 186 14.22 2.96 -13.61
C PRO A 186 13.19 3.32 -14.67
N PHE A 187 12.81 4.60 -14.77
CA PHE A 187 11.76 5.11 -15.65
C PHE A 187 12.35 6.20 -16.57
N PRO A 188 12.95 5.83 -17.71
CA PRO A 188 13.50 6.78 -18.66
C PRO A 188 12.48 7.86 -19.04
N ASP A 189 12.94 9.11 -19.13
CA ASP A 189 12.12 10.29 -19.46
C ASP A 189 10.92 10.55 -18.54
N ALA A 190 10.86 9.90 -17.37
CA ALA A 190 9.74 10.09 -16.47
C ALA A 190 9.61 11.55 -16.04
N ARG A 191 8.38 12.05 -16.14
CA ARG A 191 7.97 13.34 -15.58
C ARG A 191 7.60 13.15 -14.12
N VAL A 192 8.03 14.06 -13.26
CA VAL A 192 7.86 13.94 -11.82
C VAL A 192 6.81 14.93 -11.31
N ALA A 193 5.82 14.40 -10.60
CA ALA A 193 4.95 15.17 -9.73
C ALA A 193 5.48 15.05 -8.29
N LEU A 194 6.04 16.13 -7.76
CA LEU A 194 6.63 16.16 -6.43
C LEU A 194 5.63 16.78 -5.44
N THR A 195 5.21 16.02 -4.44
CA THR A 195 4.18 16.46 -3.51
C THR A 195 4.42 15.91 -2.10
N GLY A 196 3.80 16.52 -1.11
CA GLY A 196 3.85 16.04 0.27
C GLY A 196 2.82 16.75 1.13
N HIS A 197 2.48 16.12 2.24
CA HIS A 197 1.56 16.67 3.23
C HIS A 197 2.31 17.06 4.51
N SER A 198 1.93 18.17 5.14
CA SER A 198 2.46 18.55 6.45
C SER A 198 4.00 18.58 6.45
N GLY A 199 4.63 17.86 7.39
CA GLY A 199 6.07 17.56 7.45
C GLY A 199 6.75 17.23 6.12
N GLY A 200 6.07 16.53 5.22
CA GLY A 200 6.58 16.16 3.89
C GLY A 200 6.96 17.37 3.03
N GLY A 201 6.40 18.55 3.31
CA GLY A 201 6.84 19.80 2.69
C GLY A 201 8.31 20.14 2.94
N SER A 202 8.87 19.68 4.06
CA SER A 202 10.28 19.83 4.37
C SER A 202 11.17 19.10 3.35
N PHE A 203 10.76 17.92 2.88
CA PHE A 203 11.44 17.20 1.80
C PHE A 203 11.39 18.01 0.49
N LEU A 204 10.22 18.56 0.15
CA LEU A 204 10.03 19.39 -1.04
C LEU A 204 10.94 20.62 -1.03
N TRP A 205 10.99 21.35 0.08
CA TRP A 205 11.88 22.51 0.20
C TRP A 205 13.35 22.11 0.18
N GLY A 206 13.71 20.94 0.73
CA GLY A 206 15.06 20.38 0.57
C GLY A 206 15.42 20.14 -0.89
N PHE A 207 14.49 19.63 -1.70
CA PHE A 207 14.68 19.49 -3.14
C PHE A 207 14.87 20.85 -3.84
N VAL A 208 14.00 21.83 -3.56
CA VAL A 208 14.11 23.18 -4.14
C VAL A 208 15.44 23.86 -3.74
N ASN A 209 15.89 23.65 -2.51
CA ASN A 209 17.18 24.16 -2.02
C ASN A 209 18.38 23.47 -2.67
N GLY A 210 18.26 22.20 -3.06
CA GLY A 210 19.34 21.39 -3.62
C GLY A 210 19.81 21.75 -5.03
N GLY A 211 19.33 22.85 -5.61
CA GLY A 211 19.82 23.34 -6.89
C GLY A 211 19.44 24.80 -7.14
N GLU A 212 20.17 25.44 -8.06
CA GLU A 212 19.87 26.81 -8.52
C GLU A 212 18.56 26.87 -9.29
N THR A 213 18.20 25.80 -10.00
CA THR A 213 16.96 25.67 -10.77
C THR A 213 16.18 24.40 -10.40
N ILE A 214 14.88 24.45 -10.67
CA ILE A 214 14.03 23.26 -10.65
C ILE A 214 14.12 22.59 -12.03
N PRO A 215 14.43 21.29 -12.12
CA PRO A 215 14.63 20.62 -13.40
C PRO A 215 13.35 20.57 -14.23
N GLU A 216 13.50 20.60 -15.55
CA GLU A 216 12.37 20.58 -16.50
C GLU A 216 11.55 19.28 -16.48
N TRP A 217 12.14 18.18 -16.01
CA TRP A 217 11.43 16.92 -15.85
C TRP A 217 10.49 16.92 -14.64
N VAL A 218 10.59 17.91 -13.74
CA VAL A 218 9.57 18.15 -12.72
C VAL A 218 8.41 18.89 -13.38
N GLU A 219 7.26 18.22 -13.48
CA GLU A 219 6.06 18.76 -14.12
C GLU A 219 5.07 19.35 -13.12
N THR A 220 5.06 18.89 -11.88
CA THR A 220 4.08 19.32 -10.88
C THR A 220 4.77 19.42 -9.53
N ILE A 221 4.52 20.51 -8.81
CA ILE A 221 4.89 20.66 -7.40
C ILE A 221 3.62 20.95 -6.61
N GLY A 222 3.33 20.10 -5.63
CA GLY A 222 2.13 20.18 -4.79
C GLY A 222 2.46 20.32 -3.31
N PHE A 223 2.01 21.39 -2.67
CA PHE A 223 2.08 21.53 -1.21
C PHE A 223 0.70 21.32 -0.62
N LEU A 224 0.51 20.22 0.11
CA LEU A 224 -0.72 19.92 0.84
C LEU A 224 -0.52 20.30 2.30
N ASP A 225 -0.89 21.52 2.65
CA ASP A 225 -0.68 22.08 3.99
C ASP A 225 0.77 21.91 4.47
N ALA A 226 1.70 22.21 3.55
CA ALA A 226 3.10 21.79 3.65
C ALA A 226 4.09 22.91 3.26
N ASN A 227 3.62 24.11 2.93
CA ASN A 227 4.47 25.19 2.41
C ASN A 227 5.08 26.09 3.50
N TYR A 228 4.92 25.76 4.80
CA TYR A 228 5.27 26.64 5.91
C TYR A 228 6.75 27.08 5.96
N SER A 229 7.67 26.33 5.31
CA SER A 229 9.09 26.69 5.22
C SER A 229 9.46 27.58 4.00
N TYR A 230 8.46 28.13 3.29
CA TYR A 230 8.70 29.07 2.20
C TYR A 230 9.52 30.28 2.67
N SER A 231 10.58 30.60 1.93
CA SER A 231 11.48 31.73 2.18
C SER A 231 11.92 32.45 0.91
N ASP A 232 11.78 33.79 0.93
CA ASP A 232 12.37 34.66 -0.10
C ASP A 232 13.90 34.73 0.02
N THR A 233 14.47 34.56 1.22
CA THR A 233 15.95 34.55 1.41
C THR A 233 16.60 33.38 0.67
N ASP A 234 15.90 32.26 0.62
CA ASP A 234 16.34 31.04 -0.08
C ASP A 234 15.97 31.06 -1.57
N ARG A 235 15.45 32.20 -2.04
CA ARG A 235 15.06 32.45 -3.44
C ARG A 235 13.99 31.48 -3.94
N HIS A 236 13.16 30.93 -3.06
CA HIS A 236 12.11 29.97 -3.44
C HIS A 236 11.17 30.54 -4.48
N GLY A 237 10.73 31.79 -4.28
CA GLY A 237 9.87 32.49 -5.22
C GLY A 237 10.47 32.63 -6.62
N ASP A 238 11.74 33.04 -6.70
CA ASP A 238 12.48 33.19 -7.97
C ASP A 238 12.56 31.87 -8.72
N LYS A 239 12.95 30.79 -8.02
CA LYS A 239 13.10 29.45 -8.60
C LYS A 239 11.78 28.91 -9.14
N LEU A 240 10.69 29.07 -8.38
CA LEU A 240 9.36 28.61 -8.77
C LEU A 240 8.81 29.41 -9.96
N LEU A 241 8.97 30.74 -9.98
CA LEU A 241 8.53 31.58 -11.10
C LEU A 241 9.31 31.29 -12.38
N ALA A 242 10.63 31.15 -12.28
CA ALA A 242 11.48 30.78 -13.43
C ALA A 242 11.09 29.39 -13.97
N TRP A 243 10.84 28.42 -13.08
CA TRP A 243 10.39 27.09 -13.45
C TRP A 243 9.03 27.13 -14.17
N LEU A 244 8.02 27.82 -13.61
CA LEU A 244 6.69 27.93 -14.22
C LEU A 244 6.72 28.56 -15.62
N ARG A 245 7.56 29.58 -15.82
CA ARG A 245 7.72 30.24 -17.13
C ARG A 245 8.40 29.35 -18.18
N GLY A 246 9.21 28.38 -17.74
CA GLY A 246 9.98 27.52 -18.63
C GLY A 246 9.17 26.43 -19.34
N GLY A 247 7.88 26.25 -19.06
CA GLY A 247 7.03 25.28 -19.75
C GLY A 247 5.57 25.34 -19.31
N ARG A 248 4.63 25.27 -20.25
CA ARG A 248 3.17 25.44 -20.01
C ARG A 248 2.55 24.25 -19.27
N GLU A 249 3.22 23.10 -19.31
CA GLU A 249 2.85 21.87 -18.63
C GLU A 249 3.14 21.90 -17.12
N ARG A 250 4.01 22.82 -16.67
CA ARG A 250 4.49 22.91 -15.29
C ARG A 250 3.46 23.55 -14.38
N ARG A 251 3.19 22.92 -13.24
CA ARG A 251 2.11 23.34 -12.33
C ARG A 251 2.55 23.43 -10.88
N LEU A 252 2.30 24.57 -10.24
CA LEU A 252 2.43 24.75 -8.80
C LEU A 252 1.05 24.83 -8.17
N THR A 253 0.74 23.87 -7.29
CA THR A 253 -0.48 23.88 -6.50
C THR A 253 -0.13 23.95 -5.01
N VAL A 254 -0.64 24.97 -4.33
CA VAL A 254 -0.58 25.08 -2.86
C VAL A 254 -2.00 25.00 -2.33
N ILE A 255 -2.24 24.07 -1.42
CA ILE A 255 -3.50 23.92 -0.70
C ILE A 255 -3.20 24.14 0.78
N ALA A 256 -3.89 25.10 1.39
CA ALA A 256 -3.78 25.40 2.80
C ALA A 256 -5.16 25.73 3.38
N TYR A 257 -5.20 25.93 4.68
CA TYR A 257 -6.36 26.48 5.36
C TYR A 257 -5.91 27.55 6.36
N ASP A 258 -6.83 28.40 6.78
CA ASP A 258 -6.53 29.40 7.81
C ASP A 258 -6.30 28.71 9.16
N ASP A 259 -5.02 28.60 9.51
CA ASP A 259 -4.53 27.89 10.69
C ASP A 259 -4.14 28.84 11.84
N ARG A 260 -4.28 30.15 11.65
CA ARG A 260 -3.75 31.19 12.54
C ARG A 260 -4.33 31.19 13.94
N GLU A 261 -5.60 30.83 14.05
CA GLU A 261 -6.39 30.90 15.29
C GLU A 261 -6.79 29.54 15.84
N ILE A 262 -6.18 28.46 15.33
CA ILE A 262 -6.42 27.11 15.83
C ILE A 262 -5.79 26.94 17.20
N THR A 263 -6.56 26.38 18.13
CA THR A 263 -6.06 25.99 19.44
C THR A 263 -6.21 24.50 19.67
N LEU A 264 -5.23 23.91 20.35
CA LEU A 264 -5.27 22.55 20.88
C LEU A 264 -4.97 22.62 22.37
N ASN A 265 -5.89 22.12 23.20
CA ASN A 265 -5.81 22.22 24.66
C ASN A 265 -5.59 23.67 25.17
N GLY A 266 -6.27 24.64 24.55
CA GLY A 266 -6.19 26.06 24.89
C GLY A 266 -4.92 26.78 24.44
N LYS A 267 -3.99 26.10 23.74
CA LYS A 267 -2.77 26.71 23.21
C LYS A 267 -2.84 26.84 21.70
N LYS A 268 -2.36 27.96 21.15
CA LYS A 268 -2.24 28.13 19.70
C LYS A 268 -1.33 27.04 19.11
N VAL A 269 -1.79 26.40 18.04
CA VAL A 269 -1.03 25.36 17.34
C VAL A 269 0.10 25.98 16.51
N VAL A 270 -0.13 27.16 15.94
CA VAL A 270 0.87 27.90 15.15
C VAL A 270 1.31 29.17 15.87
N GLY A 271 2.59 29.50 15.73
CA GLY A 271 3.14 30.77 16.22
C GLY A 271 2.66 31.99 15.41
N PRO A 272 3.01 33.21 15.85
CA PRO A 272 2.54 34.45 15.24
C PRO A 272 2.98 34.62 13.78
N GLU A 273 4.15 34.10 13.41
CA GLU A 273 4.69 34.12 12.03
C GLU A 273 4.59 32.76 11.31
N GLY A 274 4.11 31.75 12.02
CA GLY A 274 4.00 30.38 11.54
C GLY A 274 2.68 30.09 10.83
N GLY A 275 2.61 28.87 10.30
CA GLY A 275 1.41 28.33 9.64
C GLY A 275 1.46 28.42 8.12
N THR A 276 0.68 27.56 7.49
CA THR A 276 0.59 27.43 6.03
C THR A 276 -0.23 28.56 5.42
N PHE A 277 -1.19 29.13 6.17
CA PHE A 277 -1.93 30.32 5.74
C PHE A 277 -0.96 31.48 5.45
N ARG A 278 -0.14 31.83 6.44
CA ARG A 278 0.81 32.95 6.32
C ARG A 278 1.87 32.68 5.26
N ALA A 279 2.38 31.46 5.19
CA ALA A 279 3.31 31.08 4.13
C ALA A 279 2.69 31.21 2.73
N THR A 280 1.41 30.83 2.58
CA THR A 280 0.68 30.98 1.32
C THR A 280 0.48 32.45 0.96
N GLU A 281 0.21 33.32 1.93
CA GLU A 281 0.12 34.76 1.71
C GLU A 281 1.48 35.38 1.33
N ARG A 282 2.59 34.91 1.91
CA ARG A 282 3.94 35.32 1.48
C ARG A 282 4.19 34.93 0.02
N MET A 283 3.86 33.69 -0.36
CA MET A 283 3.97 33.22 -1.75
C MET A 283 3.10 34.06 -2.69
N ARG A 284 1.82 34.28 -2.34
CA ARG A 284 0.87 35.10 -3.11
C ARG A 284 1.42 36.51 -3.33
N THR A 285 1.91 37.15 -2.27
CA THR A 285 2.50 38.49 -2.31
C THR A 285 3.75 38.54 -3.18
N ARG A 286 4.66 37.55 -3.06
CA ARG A 286 5.86 37.48 -3.89
C ARG A 286 5.50 37.29 -5.37
N PHE A 287 4.57 36.40 -5.69
CA PHE A 287 4.17 36.12 -7.07
C PHE A 287 3.41 37.27 -7.72
N ALA A 288 2.58 37.99 -6.95
CA ALA A 288 1.84 39.16 -7.43
C ALA A 288 2.74 40.32 -7.90
N ARG A 289 4.03 40.34 -7.52
CA ARG A 289 5.00 41.32 -8.03
C ARG A 289 5.29 41.16 -9.52
N GLU A 290 5.09 39.96 -10.07
CA GLU A 290 5.45 39.64 -11.46
C GLU A 290 4.32 38.97 -12.25
N LEU A 291 3.26 38.51 -11.58
CA LEU A 291 2.11 37.84 -12.19
C LEU A 291 0.81 38.56 -11.82
N THR A 292 -0.11 38.67 -12.77
CA THR A 292 -1.49 39.04 -12.49
C THR A 292 -2.22 37.82 -11.91
N LEU A 293 -2.57 37.89 -10.63
CA LEU A 293 -3.37 36.85 -9.97
C LEU A 293 -4.86 37.12 -10.14
N VAL A 294 -5.62 36.09 -10.50
CA VAL A 294 -7.08 36.10 -10.54
C VAL A 294 -7.60 35.35 -9.33
N GLU A 295 -8.31 36.05 -8.45
CA GLU A 295 -8.99 35.46 -7.30
C GLU A 295 -10.40 34.97 -7.69
N SER A 296 -10.78 33.81 -7.18
CA SER A 296 -12.14 33.32 -7.18
C SER A 296 -12.49 32.68 -5.84
N LYS A 297 -13.78 32.61 -5.52
CA LYS A 297 -14.28 32.03 -4.27
C LYS A 297 -15.30 30.94 -4.56
N ALA A 298 -15.17 29.81 -3.88
CA ALA A 298 -16.12 28.71 -3.93
C ALA A 298 -16.38 28.22 -2.50
N GLY A 299 -17.54 28.60 -1.95
CA GLY A 299 -17.83 28.40 -0.54
C GLY A 299 -16.74 29.03 0.36
N PRO A 300 -16.19 28.31 1.35
CA PRO A 300 -15.14 28.83 2.23
C PRO A 300 -13.74 28.82 1.60
N VAL A 301 -13.58 28.38 0.35
CA VAL A 301 -12.27 28.30 -0.31
C VAL A 301 -12.05 29.52 -1.20
N THR A 302 -10.96 30.24 -0.94
CA THR A 302 -10.44 31.28 -1.83
C THR A 302 -9.34 30.67 -2.70
N THR A 303 -9.40 30.91 -4.00
CA THR A 303 -8.42 30.40 -4.98
C THR A 303 -7.82 31.56 -5.75
N ASN A 304 -6.50 31.73 -5.66
CA ASN A 304 -5.73 32.62 -6.53
C ASN A 304 -5.08 31.81 -7.64
N THR A 305 -5.28 32.22 -8.89
CA THR A 305 -4.72 31.55 -10.07
C THR A 305 -3.91 32.52 -10.94
N ALA A 306 -2.92 32.00 -11.66
CA ALA A 306 -2.20 32.76 -12.70
C ALA A 306 -1.68 31.82 -13.79
N LEU A 307 -1.11 32.41 -14.85
CA LEU A 307 -0.48 31.68 -15.96
C LEU A 307 -1.41 30.61 -16.54
N ALA A 308 -2.65 30.98 -16.84
CA ALA A 308 -3.67 30.07 -17.36
C ALA A 308 -3.86 28.77 -16.52
N GLY A 309 -3.73 28.88 -15.19
CA GLY A 309 -3.94 27.76 -14.26
C GLY A 309 -2.68 26.95 -13.92
N GLN A 310 -1.50 27.36 -14.40
CA GLN A 310 -0.23 26.75 -13.96
C GLN A 310 0.07 27.04 -12.48
N LEU A 311 -0.34 28.22 -11.98
CA LEU A 311 -0.23 28.55 -10.56
C LEU A 311 -1.62 28.51 -9.93
N VAL A 312 -1.77 27.74 -8.85
CA VAL A 312 -3.01 27.62 -8.07
C VAL A 312 -2.69 27.69 -6.57
N LEU A 313 -3.18 28.73 -5.89
CA LEU A 313 -3.10 28.88 -4.43
C LEU A 313 -4.52 28.80 -3.85
N ARG A 314 -4.85 27.70 -3.15
CA ARG A 314 -6.16 27.44 -2.54
C ARG A 314 -6.05 27.55 -1.03
N VAL A 315 -6.89 28.40 -0.43
CA VAL A 315 -6.94 28.61 1.02
C VAL A 315 -8.38 28.49 1.54
N HIS A 316 -8.64 27.47 2.34
CA HIS A 316 -9.90 27.34 3.08
C HIS A 316 -9.91 28.32 4.27
N GLN A 317 -10.84 29.26 4.32
CA GLN A 317 -10.86 30.38 5.28
C GLN A 317 -11.15 29.99 6.74
N ASN A 318 -11.55 28.74 6.99
CA ASN A 318 -11.70 28.14 8.32
C ASN A 318 -12.39 29.03 9.39
N PRO A 319 -13.60 29.57 9.13
CA PRO A 319 -14.26 30.52 10.04
C PRO A 319 -14.59 29.94 11.43
N LYS A 320 -14.50 28.61 11.58
CA LYS A 320 -14.74 27.89 12.84
C LYS A 320 -13.45 27.60 13.62
N ASN A 321 -12.29 28.01 13.13
CA ASN A 321 -10.97 27.71 13.71
C ASN A 321 -10.77 26.22 14.01
N ALA A 322 -11.30 25.35 13.14
CA ALA A 322 -11.23 23.91 13.28
C ALA A 322 -9.87 23.37 12.79
N ILE A 323 -9.48 22.18 13.26
CA ILE A 323 -8.32 21.46 12.72
C ILE A 323 -8.77 20.76 11.43
N LEU A 324 -8.43 21.34 10.28
CA LEU A 324 -8.78 20.82 8.95
C LEU A 324 -7.62 20.06 8.26
N HIS A 325 -6.49 19.94 8.97
CA HIS A 325 -5.23 19.36 8.49
C HIS A 325 -5.41 18.05 7.71
N THR A 326 -6.23 17.12 8.22
CA THR A 326 -6.47 15.81 7.60
C THR A 326 -7.64 15.83 6.61
N ALA A 327 -8.62 16.72 6.80
CA ALA A 327 -9.77 16.85 5.91
C ALA A 327 -9.37 17.30 4.50
N LEU A 328 -8.38 18.20 4.40
CA LEU A 328 -7.92 18.72 3.10
C LEU A 328 -7.33 17.64 2.18
N VAL A 329 -6.63 16.65 2.75
CA VAL A 329 -5.99 15.58 1.97
C VAL A 329 -6.93 14.42 1.70
N GLY A 330 -7.75 14.06 2.69
CA GLY A 330 -8.70 12.96 2.61
C GLY A 330 -10.03 13.41 2.01
N GLU A 331 -10.89 13.98 2.86
CA GLU A 331 -12.27 14.37 2.51
C GLU A 331 -12.36 15.25 1.26
N TRP A 332 -11.41 16.16 1.08
CA TRP A 332 -11.44 17.17 0.02
C TRP A 332 -10.57 16.81 -1.19
N ASN A 333 -10.06 15.58 -1.27
CA ASN A 333 -9.38 15.06 -2.44
C ASN A 333 -8.10 15.86 -2.79
N GLY A 334 -7.30 16.26 -1.79
CA GLY A 334 -6.17 17.18 -1.95
C GLY A 334 -5.12 16.71 -2.96
N LEU A 335 -4.69 15.45 -2.89
CA LEU A 335 -3.71 14.90 -3.83
C LEU A 335 -4.29 14.82 -5.25
N LEU A 336 -5.55 14.40 -5.40
CA LEU A 336 -6.24 14.41 -6.69
C LEU A 336 -6.27 15.81 -7.30
N ALA A 337 -6.57 16.85 -6.51
CA ALA A 337 -6.59 18.23 -6.99
C ALA A 337 -5.20 18.77 -7.39
N VAL A 338 -4.13 18.26 -6.79
CA VAL A 338 -2.75 18.55 -7.20
C VAL A 338 -2.42 17.86 -8.53
N LEU A 339 -2.75 16.57 -8.65
CA LEU A 339 -2.33 15.76 -9.80
C LEU A 339 -3.19 15.99 -11.05
N ASP A 340 -4.48 16.32 -10.87
CA ASP A 340 -5.43 16.66 -11.92
C ASP A 340 -6.29 17.86 -11.47
N PRO A 341 -5.97 19.09 -11.90
CA PRO A 341 -6.69 20.30 -11.48
C PRO A 341 -8.12 20.39 -12.02
N SER A 342 -8.52 19.50 -12.95
CA SER A 342 -9.92 19.38 -13.38
C SER A 342 -10.81 18.73 -12.31
N LEU A 343 -10.19 18.06 -11.32
CA LEU A 343 -10.90 17.49 -10.20
C LEU A 343 -11.20 18.55 -9.13
N PRO A 344 -12.41 18.51 -8.54
CA PRO A 344 -12.78 19.46 -7.50
C PRO A 344 -12.07 19.11 -6.19
N PHE A 345 -11.64 20.17 -5.50
CA PHE A 345 -11.15 20.11 -4.13
C PHE A 345 -12.32 20.37 -3.17
N SER A 346 -13.09 19.31 -2.91
CA SER A 346 -14.30 19.37 -2.08
C SER A 346 -14.72 17.97 -1.66
N GLU A 347 -15.62 17.89 -0.70
CA GLU A 347 -16.34 16.65 -0.36
C GLU A 347 -17.27 16.18 -1.49
N PRO A 348 -17.66 14.89 -1.48
CA PRO A 348 -17.11 13.80 -0.65
C PRO A 348 -15.80 13.23 -1.22
N ARG A 349 -15.17 12.30 -0.48
CA ARG A 349 -14.06 11.46 -1.02
C ARG A 349 -14.50 10.78 -2.31
N ARG A 350 -13.72 10.95 -3.39
CA ARG A 350 -14.04 10.43 -4.73
C ARG A 350 -13.49 9.04 -5.01
N TYR A 351 -12.67 8.53 -4.10
CA TYR A 351 -11.83 7.34 -4.30
C TYR A 351 -12.19 6.19 -3.35
N THR A 352 -13.34 6.24 -2.68
CA THR A 352 -13.73 5.26 -1.64
C THR A 352 -13.74 3.81 -2.14
N THR A 353 -14.10 3.58 -3.40
CA THR A 353 -14.08 2.25 -4.05
C THR A 353 -12.68 1.72 -4.35
N TYR A 354 -11.64 2.56 -4.22
CA TYR A 354 -10.24 2.20 -4.46
C TYR A 354 -9.42 2.08 -3.17
N ILE A 355 -10.08 2.22 -2.02
CA ILE A 355 -9.45 2.00 -0.72
C ILE A 355 -9.35 0.49 -0.50
N GLN A 356 -8.16 -0.01 -0.19
CA GLN A 356 -7.94 -1.42 0.10
C GLN A 356 -8.55 -1.83 1.46
N PRO A 357 -8.91 -3.10 1.66
CA PRO A 357 -9.32 -3.61 2.96
C PRO A 357 -8.30 -3.34 4.07
N ALA A 358 -8.80 -3.31 5.30
CA ALA A 358 -7.97 -3.20 6.50
C ALA A 358 -6.91 -4.32 6.54
N GLN A 359 -5.68 -3.98 6.94
CA GLN A 359 -4.63 -4.97 7.14
C GLN A 359 -4.93 -5.83 8.38
N GLY A 360 -4.56 -7.09 8.30
CA GLY A 360 -4.74 -8.07 9.38
C GLY A 360 -5.59 -9.25 8.93
N ILE A 361 -5.66 -10.26 9.79
CA ILE A 361 -6.40 -11.49 9.50
C ILE A 361 -7.89 -11.27 9.83
N PRO A 362 -8.81 -11.22 8.85
CA PRO A 362 -10.21 -10.97 9.14
C PRO A 362 -10.87 -12.15 9.89
N PRO A 363 -12.02 -11.90 10.55
CA PRO A 363 -12.82 -12.97 11.15
C PRO A 363 -13.23 -14.01 10.11
N ARG A 364 -13.35 -15.26 10.53
CA ARG A 364 -13.80 -16.34 9.65
C ARG A 364 -15.27 -16.15 9.27
N PRO A 365 -15.63 -16.17 7.97
CA PRO A 365 -17.03 -16.15 7.54
C PRO A 365 -17.78 -17.39 8.03
N LYS A 366 -19.07 -17.24 8.36
CA LYS A 366 -19.88 -18.33 8.92
C LYS A 366 -20.08 -19.47 7.92
N GLU A 367 -20.21 -19.10 6.65
CA GLU A 367 -20.41 -19.99 5.50
C GLU A 367 -19.10 -20.51 4.88
N ALA A 368 -17.95 -20.20 5.47
CA ALA A 368 -16.68 -20.69 4.95
C ALA A 368 -16.60 -22.23 5.08
N PRO A 369 -16.13 -22.94 4.05
CA PRO A 369 -15.98 -24.40 4.09
C PRO A 369 -14.87 -24.80 5.08
N GLY A 370 -14.98 -26.01 5.60
CA GLY A 370 -13.89 -26.63 6.36
C GLY A 370 -12.70 -26.98 5.46
N GLY A 371 -11.55 -27.28 6.07
CA GLY A 371 -10.33 -27.63 5.33
C GLY A 371 -10.53 -28.85 4.43
N THR A 372 -11.15 -29.90 4.95
CA THR A 372 -11.41 -31.15 4.22
C THR A 372 -12.28 -30.91 2.99
N GLU A 373 -13.39 -30.19 3.15
CA GLU A 373 -14.31 -29.89 2.05
C GLU A 373 -13.63 -29.06 0.95
N LEU A 374 -12.88 -28.02 1.35
CA LEU A 374 -12.18 -27.16 0.40
C LEU A 374 -11.10 -27.95 -0.37
N PHE A 375 -10.28 -28.74 0.31
CA PHE A 375 -9.22 -29.51 -0.35
C PHE A 375 -9.78 -30.53 -1.35
N ALA A 376 -10.91 -31.17 -1.03
CA ALA A 376 -11.59 -32.07 -1.98
C ALA A 376 -12.02 -31.36 -3.27
N ARG A 377 -12.48 -30.10 -3.18
CA ARG A 377 -12.83 -29.28 -4.35
C ARG A 377 -11.61 -28.90 -5.19
N LEU A 378 -10.44 -28.75 -4.55
CA LEU A 378 -9.19 -28.31 -5.20
C LEU A 378 -8.39 -29.44 -5.83
N GLU A 379 -8.63 -30.71 -5.45
CA GLU A 379 -7.83 -31.89 -5.82
C GLU A 379 -7.51 -31.97 -7.32
N LYS A 380 -8.49 -31.67 -8.19
CA LYS A 380 -8.34 -31.82 -9.64
C LYS A 380 -7.97 -30.53 -10.37
N LEU A 381 -7.87 -29.41 -9.67
CA LEU A 381 -7.56 -28.13 -10.31
C LEU A 381 -6.07 -28.01 -10.63
N PRO A 382 -5.67 -27.27 -11.68
CA PRO A 382 -4.28 -26.89 -11.89
C PRO A 382 -3.74 -26.01 -10.76
N LEU A 383 -2.42 -26.01 -10.54
CA LEU A 383 -1.76 -25.23 -9.49
C LEU A 383 -2.22 -23.76 -9.45
N ALA A 384 -2.24 -23.09 -10.60
CA ALA A 384 -2.62 -21.67 -10.67
C ALA A 384 -4.05 -21.41 -10.16
N GLU A 385 -5.00 -22.27 -10.50
CA GLU A 385 -6.40 -22.16 -10.03
C GLU A 385 -6.52 -22.49 -8.54
N ARG A 386 -5.78 -23.48 -8.06
CA ARG A 386 -5.70 -23.82 -6.62
C ARG A 386 -5.20 -22.63 -5.80
N GLU A 387 -4.10 -22.00 -6.23
CA GLU A 387 -3.49 -20.86 -5.54
C GLU A 387 -4.43 -19.66 -5.49
N VAL A 388 -5.15 -19.37 -6.58
CA VAL A 388 -6.17 -18.30 -6.61
C VAL A 388 -7.29 -18.56 -5.61
N LEU A 389 -7.82 -19.78 -5.55
CA LEU A 389 -8.91 -20.14 -4.65
C LEU A 389 -8.47 -20.17 -3.18
N LEU A 390 -7.29 -20.73 -2.89
CA LEU A 390 -6.72 -20.73 -1.53
C LEU A 390 -6.45 -19.31 -1.05
N LEU A 391 -5.87 -18.45 -1.90
CA LEU A 391 -5.65 -17.04 -1.61
C LEU A 391 -6.98 -16.34 -1.27
N ALA A 392 -8.02 -16.54 -2.09
CA ALA A 392 -9.33 -15.93 -1.86
C ALA A 392 -9.96 -16.36 -0.53
N GLU A 393 -9.88 -17.65 -0.20
CA GLU A 393 -10.38 -18.21 1.07
C GLU A 393 -9.63 -17.66 2.28
N LEU A 394 -8.30 -17.59 2.21
CA LEU A 394 -7.48 -17.07 3.29
C LEU A 394 -7.67 -15.56 3.47
N LEU A 395 -7.71 -14.78 2.38
CA LEU A 395 -7.93 -13.33 2.43
C LEU A 395 -9.31 -12.95 3.00
N ARG A 396 -10.33 -13.79 2.82
CA ARG A 396 -11.64 -13.57 3.47
C ARG A 396 -11.71 -14.11 4.91
N GLY A 397 -10.62 -14.69 5.42
CA GLY A 397 -10.51 -15.11 6.82
C GLY A 397 -10.81 -16.58 7.09
N ASN A 398 -10.89 -17.45 6.06
CA ASN A 398 -11.10 -18.88 6.26
C ASN A 398 -9.85 -19.59 6.81
N LEU A 399 -9.55 -19.33 8.07
CA LEU A 399 -8.47 -19.95 8.82
C LEU A 399 -8.92 -20.18 10.27
N PRO A 400 -8.32 -21.16 10.97
CA PRO A 400 -8.64 -21.47 12.35
C PRO A 400 -8.50 -20.28 13.30
N GLU A 401 -9.35 -20.22 14.32
CA GLU A 401 -9.35 -19.16 15.33
C GLU A 401 -8.08 -19.19 16.18
N PHE A 402 -7.54 -20.37 16.46
CA PHE A 402 -6.31 -20.47 17.23
C PHE A 402 -5.10 -19.79 16.56
N LEU A 403 -5.08 -19.65 15.22
CA LEU A 403 -4.00 -18.98 14.49
C LEU A 403 -4.01 -17.46 14.69
N ARG A 404 -5.14 -16.87 15.09
CA ARG A 404 -5.29 -15.43 15.34
C ARG A 404 -4.66 -14.97 16.66
N LYS A 405 -4.15 -15.91 17.46
CA LYS A 405 -3.47 -15.67 18.74
C LYS A 405 -1.98 -15.94 18.56
N PRO A 406 -1.19 -14.95 18.10
CA PRO A 406 0.23 -15.15 17.87
C PRO A 406 0.97 -15.44 19.18
N ALA A 407 1.99 -16.28 19.09
CA ALA A 407 2.92 -16.53 20.17
C ALA A 407 4.12 -15.57 20.11
N SER A 408 4.68 -15.23 21.26
CA SER A 408 5.87 -14.37 21.33
C SER A 408 7.15 -15.20 21.24
N VAL A 409 8.10 -14.73 20.44
CA VAL A 409 9.45 -15.27 20.33
C VAL A 409 10.46 -14.16 20.62
N THR A 410 11.41 -14.41 21.51
CA THR A 410 12.40 -13.42 21.96
C THR A 410 13.76 -13.67 21.32
N LEU A 411 14.35 -12.64 20.72
CA LEU A 411 15.67 -12.61 20.10
C LEU A 411 16.48 -11.46 20.73
N GLY A 412 17.12 -11.74 21.88
CA GLY A 412 17.80 -10.72 22.67
C GLY A 412 16.83 -9.62 23.13
N PRO A 413 17.04 -8.33 22.77
CA PRO A 413 16.14 -7.23 23.14
C PRO A 413 14.87 -7.14 22.29
N LEU A 414 14.73 -7.97 21.25
CA LEU A 414 13.61 -7.96 20.32
C LEU A 414 12.61 -9.07 20.68
N THR A 415 11.34 -8.73 20.76
CA THR A 415 10.24 -9.71 20.79
C THR A 415 9.43 -9.59 19.51
N VAL A 416 9.20 -10.73 18.84
CA VAL A 416 8.37 -10.82 17.65
C VAL A 416 7.14 -11.68 17.92
N SER A 417 6.04 -11.39 17.22
CA SER A 417 4.79 -12.15 17.30
C SER A 417 4.66 -13.06 16.09
N VAL A 418 4.49 -14.36 16.31
CA VAL A 418 4.53 -15.40 15.27
C VAL A 418 3.23 -16.21 15.31
N LEU A 419 2.70 -16.61 14.15
CA LEU A 419 1.60 -17.57 14.12
C LEU A 419 1.98 -18.86 14.87
N PRO A 420 1.12 -19.35 15.79
CA PRO A 420 1.47 -20.48 16.66
C PRO A 420 1.64 -21.79 15.88
N ASP A 421 0.99 -21.91 14.72
CA ASP A 421 1.15 -23.02 13.78
C ASP A 421 1.36 -22.46 12.35
N TYR A 422 1.64 -23.32 11.39
CA TYR A 422 1.67 -22.99 9.98
C TYR A 422 0.29 -22.57 9.49
N LEU A 423 0.25 -21.69 8.50
CA LEU A 423 -0.98 -21.22 7.88
C LEU A 423 -1.85 -22.41 7.46
N ALA A 424 -3.13 -22.35 7.81
CA ALA A 424 -4.09 -23.41 7.56
C ALA A 424 -5.42 -22.80 7.10
N VAL A 425 -6.14 -23.56 6.28
CA VAL A 425 -7.50 -23.20 5.85
C VAL A 425 -8.52 -24.03 6.62
N GLY A 426 -9.66 -23.44 6.98
CA GLY A 426 -10.73 -24.15 7.69
C GLY A 426 -11.05 -23.60 9.09
N SER A 427 -11.59 -24.44 9.96
CA SER A 427 -11.99 -24.11 11.34
C SER A 427 -11.10 -24.81 12.37
N ASP A 428 -11.23 -24.50 13.66
CA ASP A 428 -10.52 -25.19 14.73
C ASP A 428 -10.77 -26.72 14.76
N THR A 429 -11.89 -27.18 14.20
CA THR A 429 -12.29 -28.59 14.19
C THR A 429 -12.06 -29.31 12.86
N ASP A 430 -11.88 -28.57 11.76
CA ASP A 430 -11.60 -29.10 10.42
C ASP A 430 -10.70 -28.12 9.66
N PHE A 431 -9.39 -28.33 9.77
CA PHE A 431 -8.39 -27.52 9.08
C PHE A 431 -7.31 -28.37 8.41
N ILE A 432 -6.68 -27.79 7.39
CA ILE A 432 -5.52 -28.38 6.73
C ILE A 432 -4.41 -27.33 6.66
N ARG A 433 -3.23 -27.65 7.23
CA ARG A 433 -2.01 -26.84 7.06
C ARG A 433 -1.69 -26.78 5.57
N THR A 434 -1.67 -25.56 5.02
CA THR A 434 -1.76 -25.31 3.59
C THR A 434 -0.42 -24.84 3.03
N PRO A 435 0.37 -25.74 2.38
CA PRO A 435 1.44 -25.33 1.47
C PRO A 435 0.94 -24.35 0.41
N LEU A 436 1.74 -23.33 0.11
CA LEU A 436 1.47 -22.34 -0.94
C LEU A 436 2.76 -22.07 -1.73
N THR A 437 2.61 -21.48 -2.91
CA THR A 437 3.78 -20.89 -3.58
C THR A 437 4.30 -19.67 -2.79
N PRO A 438 5.59 -19.33 -2.90
CA PRO A 438 6.15 -18.10 -2.33
C PRO A 438 5.36 -16.84 -2.71
N LEU A 439 4.87 -16.74 -3.95
CA LEU A 439 4.15 -15.56 -4.42
C LEU A 439 2.79 -15.39 -3.72
N THR A 440 2.06 -16.49 -3.51
CA THR A 440 0.80 -16.45 -2.76
C THR A 440 1.04 -16.22 -1.28
N ALA A 441 2.10 -16.81 -0.71
CA ALA A 441 2.50 -16.59 0.67
C ALA A 441 2.86 -15.12 0.93
N GLN A 442 3.60 -14.46 0.03
CA GLN A 442 3.93 -13.03 0.14
C GLN A 442 2.66 -12.16 0.10
N LYS A 443 1.74 -12.41 -0.84
CA LYS A 443 0.46 -11.69 -0.91
C LYS A 443 -0.35 -11.75 0.39
N LEU A 444 -0.35 -12.92 1.04
CA LEU A 444 -1.01 -13.11 2.33
C LEU A 444 -0.27 -12.39 3.46
N ALA A 445 1.06 -12.45 3.46
CA ALA A 445 1.87 -11.70 4.41
C ALA A 445 1.57 -10.19 4.31
N ASP A 446 1.57 -9.62 3.12
CA ASP A 446 1.27 -8.20 2.88
C ASP A 446 -0.16 -7.82 3.32
N ALA A 447 -1.14 -8.66 2.96
CA ALA A 447 -2.54 -8.45 3.34
C ALA A 447 -2.75 -8.48 4.86
N PHE A 448 -2.04 -9.38 5.55
CA PHE A 448 -2.16 -9.56 7.00
C PHE A 448 -1.23 -8.67 7.81
N GLY A 449 -0.43 -7.80 7.18
CA GLY A 449 0.56 -6.97 7.88
C GLY A 449 1.64 -7.82 8.55
N CYS A 450 2.11 -8.84 7.84
CA CYS A 450 3.07 -9.85 8.29
C CYS A 450 4.25 -9.97 7.32
N LEU A 451 5.25 -10.74 7.73
CA LEU A 451 6.43 -11.13 6.96
C LEU A 451 6.58 -12.64 6.93
N LEU A 452 7.34 -13.13 5.96
CA LEU A 452 7.90 -14.47 5.99
C LEU A 452 9.18 -14.49 6.86
N PRO A 453 9.52 -15.61 7.52
CA PRO A 453 10.67 -15.69 8.41
C PRO A 453 11.99 -15.69 7.65
N THR A 454 13.06 -15.27 8.30
CA THR A 454 14.43 -15.62 7.90
C THR A 454 14.81 -16.98 8.48
N LYS A 455 15.94 -17.55 8.02
CA LYS A 455 16.53 -18.75 8.63
C LYS A 455 16.69 -18.63 10.16
N LEU A 456 17.29 -17.53 10.63
CA LEU A 456 17.53 -17.26 12.04
C LEU A 456 16.22 -17.24 12.86
N LEU A 457 15.16 -16.66 12.30
CA LEU A 457 13.84 -16.66 12.94
C LEU A 457 13.23 -18.06 13.00
N VAL A 458 13.35 -18.87 11.95
CA VAL A 458 12.87 -20.27 11.98
C VAL A 458 13.55 -21.05 13.10
N ASP A 459 14.87 -20.90 13.27
CA ASP A 459 15.62 -21.56 14.34
C ASP A 459 15.18 -21.05 15.73
N ALA A 460 15.01 -19.74 15.90
CA ALA A 460 14.54 -19.15 17.16
C ALA A 460 13.11 -19.61 17.53
N ILE A 461 12.22 -19.73 16.54
CA ILE A 461 10.87 -20.28 16.70
C ILE A 461 10.95 -21.73 17.17
N TYR A 462 11.81 -22.55 16.56
CA TYR A 462 11.98 -23.94 16.97
C TYR A 462 12.44 -24.05 18.43
N GLN A 463 13.45 -23.27 18.82
CA GLN A 463 14.01 -23.32 20.18
C GLN A 463 13.04 -22.86 21.27
N GLN A 464 12.06 -22.03 20.92
CA GLN A 464 11.06 -21.50 21.85
C GLN A 464 9.68 -22.14 21.68
N ALA A 465 9.55 -23.13 20.80
CA ALA A 465 8.29 -23.82 20.60
C ALA A 465 7.87 -24.60 21.85
N ALA A 466 6.61 -24.44 22.25
CA ALA A 466 6.02 -25.21 23.34
C ALA A 466 5.85 -26.70 22.99
N LEU A 467 5.83 -27.02 21.68
CA LEU A 467 5.73 -28.39 21.19
C LEU A 467 6.58 -28.57 19.92
N THR A 468 7.66 -29.33 20.03
CA THR A 468 8.44 -29.82 18.88
C THR A 468 7.99 -31.22 18.52
N LEU A 469 7.77 -31.46 17.22
CA LEU A 469 7.25 -32.73 16.71
C LEU A 469 8.23 -33.29 15.67
N GLU A 470 8.12 -34.59 15.39
CA GLU A 470 9.03 -35.25 14.46
C GLU A 470 8.60 -35.01 13.00
N PRO A 471 9.55 -34.70 12.10
CA PRO A 471 9.35 -34.75 10.66
C PRO A 471 8.74 -36.08 10.19
N GLN A 472 7.72 -36.03 9.33
CA GLN A 472 7.11 -37.21 8.70
C GLN A 472 7.24 -37.14 7.17
N PRO A 473 8.35 -37.65 6.59
CA PRO A 473 8.53 -37.65 5.14
C PRO A 473 7.50 -38.53 4.41
N LEU A 474 6.98 -38.03 3.29
CA LEU A 474 6.12 -38.75 2.35
C LEU A 474 6.81 -38.78 0.99
N THR A 475 6.82 -39.95 0.34
CA THR A 475 7.61 -40.19 -0.88
C THR A 475 6.80 -40.14 -2.17
N GLU A 476 5.47 -40.20 -2.08
CA GLU A 476 4.58 -40.31 -3.24
C GLU A 476 3.72 -39.06 -3.42
N ALA A 477 3.37 -38.75 -4.69
CA ALA A 477 2.43 -37.69 -5.08
C ALA A 477 2.58 -36.37 -4.28
N ARG A 478 3.82 -35.91 -4.11
CA ARG A 478 4.18 -34.89 -3.12
C ARG A 478 3.50 -33.52 -3.29
N GLU A 479 2.98 -33.23 -4.48
CA GLU A 479 2.31 -31.98 -4.88
C GLU A 479 0.76 -32.12 -4.92
N ALA A 480 0.22 -33.28 -4.56
CA ALA A 480 -1.22 -33.54 -4.55
C ALA A 480 -1.89 -32.98 -3.29
N MET A 481 -3.13 -32.47 -3.44
CA MET A 481 -3.90 -31.91 -2.33
C MET A 481 -4.21 -32.99 -1.28
N SER A 482 -4.48 -34.21 -1.71
CA SER A 482 -4.63 -35.40 -0.86
C SER A 482 -3.39 -35.68 0.01
N THR A 483 -2.18 -35.51 -0.53
CA THR A 483 -0.91 -35.65 0.21
C THR A 483 -0.74 -34.53 1.25
N PHE A 484 -1.15 -33.31 0.92
CA PHE A 484 -1.12 -32.18 1.87
C PHE A 484 -2.05 -32.46 3.06
N ALA A 485 -3.26 -32.95 2.77
CA ALA A 485 -4.24 -33.36 3.77
C ALA A 485 -3.76 -34.55 4.62
N GLN A 486 -3.13 -35.56 4.00
CA GLN A 486 -2.51 -36.69 4.70
C GLN A 486 -1.43 -36.20 5.68
N HIS A 487 -0.53 -35.34 5.23
CA HIS A 487 0.54 -34.83 6.10
C HIS A 487 -0.01 -33.96 7.24
N SER A 488 -1.04 -33.15 7.00
CA SER A 488 -1.68 -32.38 8.07
C SER A 488 -2.29 -33.28 9.15
N ARG A 489 -2.97 -34.36 8.74
CA ARG A 489 -3.52 -35.36 9.68
C ARG A 489 -2.43 -36.06 10.50
N GLY A 490 -1.34 -36.47 9.86
CA GLY A 490 -0.21 -37.09 10.58
C GLY A 490 0.41 -36.16 11.64
N ILE A 491 0.46 -34.85 11.38
CA ILE A 491 0.85 -33.87 12.40
C ILE A 491 -0.17 -33.82 13.54
N ASP A 492 -1.47 -33.81 13.24
CA ASP A 492 -2.50 -33.76 14.28
C ASP A 492 -2.56 -35.03 15.13
N GLU A 493 -2.26 -36.19 14.55
CA GLU A 493 -2.05 -37.46 15.26
C GLU A 493 -0.87 -37.35 16.25
N GLN A 494 0.27 -36.78 15.83
CA GLN A 494 1.40 -36.53 16.75
C GLN A 494 1.04 -35.55 17.87
N ARG A 495 0.12 -34.62 17.61
CA ARG A 495 -0.34 -33.62 18.59
C ARG A 495 -1.42 -34.15 19.54
N ALA A 496 -1.90 -35.38 19.36
CA ALA A 496 -3.04 -35.91 20.10
C ALA A 496 -2.93 -35.62 21.62
N GLY A 497 -3.99 -35.03 22.18
CA GLY A 497 -4.05 -34.63 23.60
C GLY A 497 -3.36 -33.31 23.94
N LYS A 498 -2.81 -32.57 22.97
CA LYS A 498 -2.25 -31.22 23.16
C LYS A 498 -3.23 -30.14 22.68
N PRO A 499 -3.33 -28.99 23.37
CA PRO A 499 -4.22 -27.91 22.95
C PRO A 499 -3.80 -27.27 21.62
N LEU A 500 -4.79 -26.74 20.88
CA LEU A 500 -4.54 -25.83 19.76
C LEU A 500 -3.97 -24.49 20.27
N GLY A 501 -3.23 -23.79 19.42
CA GLY A 501 -2.63 -22.50 19.74
C GLY A 501 -1.30 -22.55 20.50
N LEU A 502 -0.78 -23.75 20.83
CA LEU A 502 0.63 -23.87 21.22
C LEU A 502 1.52 -23.45 20.06
N LEU A 503 2.63 -22.77 20.37
CA LEU A 503 3.69 -22.57 19.38
C LEU A 503 4.31 -23.94 19.05
N ILE A 504 4.06 -24.44 17.83
CA ILE A 504 4.59 -25.72 17.36
C ILE A 504 5.65 -25.53 16.27
N ALA A 505 6.64 -26.42 16.22
CA ALA A 505 7.74 -26.37 15.25
C ALA A 505 8.29 -27.76 14.87
N GLY A 506 9.19 -27.80 13.88
CA GLY A 506 9.91 -29.00 13.42
C GLY A 506 9.26 -29.73 12.23
N ILE A 507 8.00 -29.47 11.94
CA ILE A 507 7.16 -30.31 11.06
C ILE A 507 7.09 -29.89 9.59
N LYS A 508 7.60 -28.72 9.21
CA LYS A 508 7.60 -28.24 7.83
C LYS A 508 8.92 -27.60 7.45
N LYS A 509 9.13 -27.46 6.14
CA LYS A 509 10.14 -26.61 5.52
C LYS A 509 9.54 -25.21 5.33
N ASP A 510 9.98 -24.27 6.14
CA ASP A 510 9.52 -22.88 6.07
C ASP A 510 9.98 -22.24 4.75
N ILE A 511 9.09 -21.50 4.09
CA ILE A 511 9.49 -20.54 3.05
C ILE A 511 10.09 -19.33 3.75
N VAL A 512 11.31 -18.94 3.34
CA VAL A 512 12.09 -17.93 4.05
C VAL A 512 12.53 -16.75 3.19
N LEU A 513 12.71 -15.59 3.82
CA LEU A 513 13.42 -14.44 3.27
C LEU A 513 14.93 -14.69 3.34
N THR A 514 15.65 -14.44 2.25
CA THR A 514 17.10 -14.67 2.15
C THR A 514 17.71 -13.87 1.00
N ASN A 515 18.97 -13.44 1.16
CA ASN A 515 19.70 -12.76 0.09
C ASN A 515 20.01 -13.70 -1.08
N ARG A 516 19.98 -15.01 -0.85
CA ARG A 516 20.24 -16.03 -1.87
C ARG A 516 19.29 -15.96 -3.05
N LEU A 517 18.08 -15.42 -2.90
CA LEU A 517 17.14 -15.23 -4.01
C LEU A 517 17.68 -14.30 -5.11
N LYS A 518 18.70 -13.48 -4.81
CA LYS A 518 19.42 -12.64 -5.78
C LYS A 518 20.39 -13.45 -6.65
N GLU A 519 20.83 -14.63 -6.19
CA GLU A 519 21.71 -15.54 -6.96
C GLU A 519 21.02 -16.02 -8.24
N LYS A 520 19.70 -16.25 -8.18
CA LYS A 520 18.93 -16.79 -9.29
C LYS A 520 17.46 -16.38 -9.24
N PRO A 521 16.93 -15.73 -10.29
CA PRO A 521 15.53 -15.32 -10.32
C PRO A 521 14.57 -16.51 -10.40
N ASN A 522 13.31 -16.26 -10.03
CA ASN A 522 12.20 -17.22 -10.08
C ASN A 522 12.50 -18.49 -9.26
N ARG A 523 12.83 -18.29 -7.98
CA ARG A 523 13.19 -19.34 -7.03
C ARG A 523 12.41 -19.21 -5.74
N VAL A 524 12.23 -20.34 -5.06
CA VAL A 524 11.73 -20.40 -3.68
C VAL A 524 12.89 -20.75 -2.77
N ALA A 525 13.01 -20.03 -1.66
CA ALA A 525 13.93 -20.37 -0.59
C ALA A 525 13.19 -21.16 0.49
N ILE A 526 13.70 -22.35 0.82
CA ILE A 526 13.14 -23.22 1.84
C ILE A 526 14.20 -23.64 2.85
N TYR A 527 13.80 -23.73 4.12
CA TYR A 527 14.67 -24.08 5.24
C TYR A 527 13.90 -24.77 6.38
N GLY A 528 14.58 -25.60 7.17
CA GLY A 528 14.06 -26.11 8.44
C GLY A 528 13.72 -27.59 8.43
N TRP A 529 12.49 -27.94 8.82
CA TRP A 529 12.07 -29.33 9.05
C TRP A 529 12.97 -30.04 10.07
N HIS A 530 13.06 -29.42 11.25
CA HIS A 530 13.97 -29.80 12.32
C HIS A 530 13.59 -31.11 12.99
N LYS A 531 14.58 -31.98 13.18
CA LYS A 531 14.49 -33.13 14.09
C LYS A 531 14.37 -32.65 15.53
N ARG A 532 13.99 -33.52 16.46
CA ARG A 532 13.89 -33.18 17.90
C ARG A 532 15.17 -32.65 18.54
N ASP A 533 16.33 -33.03 18.02
CA ASP A 533 17.64 -32.49 18.45
C ASP A 533 17.90 -31.07 17.94
N GLY A 534 16.98 -30.48 17.18
CA GLY A 534 17.09 -29.15 16.58
C GLY A 534 17.91 -29.10 15.29
N GLN A 535 18.35 -30.23 14.74
CA GLN A 535 19.06 -30.23 13.46
C GLN A 535 18.07 -30.12 12.29
N PRO A 536 18.21 -29.12 11.39
CA PRO A 536 17.34 -29.00 10.23
C PRO A 536 17.61 -30.13 9.22
N ILE A 537 16.56 -30.81 8.76
CA ILE A 537 16.66 -31.77 7.64
C ILE A 537 16.82 -31.04 6.32
N GLN A 538 16.14 -29.90 6.17
CA GLN A 538 16.21 -29.04 4.99
C GLN A 538 17.21 -27.91 5.24
N PRO A 539 18.44 -27.96 4.68
CA PRO A 539 19.31 -26.80 4.68
C PRO A 539 18.70 -25.67 3.85
N LEU A 540 19.21 -24.45 4.01
CA LEU A 540 18.75 -23.29 3.25
C LEU A 540 19.10 -23.51 1.77
N THR A 541 18.09 -23.68 0.92
CA THR A 541 18.30 -23.93 -0.52
C THR A 541 17.34 -23.13 -1.39
N ILE A 542 17.77 -22.85 -2.63
CA ILE A 542 16.99 -22.19 -3.68
C ILE A 542 16.93 -23.06 -4.97
N VAL A 543 16.96 -24.38 -4.82
CA VAL A 543 17.07 -25.30 -5.97
C VAL A 543 15.79 -25.35 -6.79
N HIS A 544 14.65 -25.10 -6.15
CA HIS A 544 13.32 -25.19 -6.75
C HIS A 544 12.84 -23.85 -7.32
N LYS A 545 12.04 -23.91 -8.39
CA LYS A 545 11.36 -22.73 -8.94
C LYS A 545 10.34 -22.20 -7.93
N ASP A 546 9.99 -20.93 -8.06
CA ASP A 546 8.92 -20.26 -7.32
C ASP A 546 7.51 -20.85 -7.56
N THR A 547 7.35 -21.71 -8.57
CA THR A 547 6.12 -22.50 -8.80
C THR A 547 6.12 -23.84 -8.09
N TYR A 548 7.19 -24.21 -7.37
CA TYR A 548 7.26 -25.49 -6.65
C TYR A 548 6.54 -25.38 -5.31
N VAL A 549 5.64 -26.32 -5.05
CA VAL A 549 4.96 -26.47 -3.77
C VAL A 549 4.72 -27.94 -3.49
N ASP A 550 5.13 -28.42 -2.33
CA ASP A 550 4.89 -29.78 -1.89
C ASP A 550 4.32 -29.84 -0.48
N TYR A 551 3.90 -31.04 -0.06
CA TYR A 551 3.26 -31.27 1.24
C TYR A 551 4.11 -30.79 2.44
N SER A 552 5.42 -30.67 2.27
CA SER A 552 6.36 -30.32 3.34
C SER A 552 6.57 -28.82 3.48
N HIS A 553 6.13 -27.99 2.53
CA HIS A 553 6.21 -26.53 2.66
C HIS A 553 5.35 -26.03 3.83
N GLY A 554 5.89 -25.06 4.55
CA GLY A 554 5.28 -24.38 5.68
C GLY A 554 5.27 -22.88 5.46
N ILE A 555 4.09 -22.27 5.63
CA ILE A 555 3.94 -20.81 5.64
C ILE A 555 3.79 -20.37 7.09
N ARG A 556 4.86 -19.84 7.66
CA ARG A 556 4.86 -19.24 9.00
C ARG A 556 4.84 -17.73 8.84
N LEU A 557 3.85 -17.05 9.39
CA LEU A 557 3.77 -15.60 9.32
C LEU A 557 4.25 -14.98 10.64
N ILE A 558 4.96 -13.86 10.52
CA ILE A 558 5.44 -13.05 11.64
C ILE A 558 4.83 -11.67 11.50
N GLN A 559 4.21 -11.14 12.55
CA GLN A 559 3.66 -9.78 12.48
C GLN A 559 4.75 -8.77 12.14
N ARG A 560 4.47 -7.84 11.23
CA ARG A 560 5.43 -6.83 10.77
C ARG A 560 5.95 -5.94 11.90
N THR A 561 5.12 -5.70 12.91
CA THR A 561 5.49 -4.93 14.10
C THR A 561 5.99 -5.86 15.20
N GLY A 562 7.22 -5.61 15.68
CA GLY A 562 7.79 -6.24 16.86
C GLY A 562 7.96 -5.25 18.02
N LEU A 563 8.57 -5.71 19.11
CA LEU A 563 8.92 -4.88 20.27
C LEU A 563 10.44 -4.91 20.50
N LEU A 564 11.14 -3.81 20.23
CA LEU A 564 12.55 -3.65 20.54
C LEU A 564 12.68 -2.90 21.88
N ASN A 565 13.25 -3.54 22.89
CA ASN A 565 13.29 -3.02 24.27
C ASN A 565 11.90 -2.60 24.78
N GLY A 566 10.88 -3.38 24.45
CA GLY A 566 9.48 -3.12 24.82
C GLY A 566 8.78 -2.02 24.01
N LYS A 567 9.45 -1.40 23.04
CA LYS A 567 8.86 -0.34 22.19
C LYS A 567 8.50 -0.90 20.81
N PRO A 568 7.33 -0.53 20.23
CA PRO A 568 6.98 -0.91 18.87
C PRO A 568 8.08 -0.54 17.87
N CYS A 569 8.41 -1.49 16.99
CA CYS A 569 9.37 -1.29 15.91
C CYS A 569 8.91 -2.04 14.65
N ASP A 570 9.33 -1.54 13.49
CA ASP A 570 9.03 -2.12 12.19
C ASP A 570 10.13 -3.13 11.81
N LEU A 571 9.78 -4.42 11.67
CA LEU A 571 10.76 -5.47 11.43
C LEU A 571 11.53 -5.31 10.10
N PRO A 572 10.93 -4.87 8.98
CA PRO A 572 11.67 -4.63 7.74
C PRO A 572 12.71 -3.53 7.88
N THR A 573 12.42 -2.49 8.67
CA THR A 573 13.42 -1.47 9.03
C THR A 573 14.60 -2.10 9.79
N LEU A 574 14.35 -3.03 10.72
CA LEU A 574 15.43 -3.74 11.41
C LEU A 574 16.21 -4.68 10.48
N LEU A 575 15.54 -5.36 9.56
CA LEU A 575 16.19 -6.21 8.54
C LEU A 575 17.08 -5.41 7.59
N HIS A 576 16.78 -4.13 7.35
CA HIS A 576 17.60 -3.25 6.52
C HIS A 576 18.71 -2.54 7.31
N ASP A 577 18.59 -2.43 8.63
CA ASP A 577 19.59 -1.76 9.46
C ASP A 577 20.91 -2.59 9.53
N PRO A 578 22.07 -2.00 9.22
CA PRO A 578 23.34 -2.74 9.15
C PRO A 578 23.81 -3.30 10.50
N VAL A 579 23.28 -2.82 11.62
CA VAL A 579 23.62 -3.26 12.98
C VAL A 579 22.54 -4.14 13.58
N LEU A 580 21.27 -3.75 13.44
CA LEU A 580 20.13 -4.45 14.05
C LEU A 580 19.66 -5.65 13.25
N CYS A 581 20.01 -5.77 11.97
CA CYS A 581 19.63 -6.93 11.14
C CYS A 581 20.07 -8.26 11.75
N LYS A 582 21.19 -8.29 12.49
CA LYS A 582 21.69 -9.49 13.19
C LYS A 582 20.73 -10.08 14.22
N LEU A 583 19.73 -9.31 14.68
CA LEU A 583 18.66 -9.82 15.55
C LEU A 583 17.69 -10.71 14.78
N LEU A 584 17.63 -10.57 13.46
CA LEU A 584 16.65 -11.20 12.59
C LEU A 584 17.31 -12.01 11.47
N SER A 585 18.60 -11.89 11.19
CA SER A 585 19.24 -12.50 10.03
C SER A 585 20.71 -12.80 10.30
N ASP A 586 21.18 -13.99 9.90
CA ASP A 586 22.60 -14.38 9.86
C ASP A 586 23.27 -14.05 8.51
N GLU A 587 22.53 -13.45 7.57
CA GLU A 587 23.02 -13.04 6.24
C GLU A 587 23.33 -11.54 6.14
N GLY A 588 23.28 -10.82 7.27
CA GLY A 588 23.29 -9.35 7.29
C GLY A 588 21.94 -8.78 6.87
N THR A 589 21.95 -7.65 6.15
CA THR A 589 20.72 -6.99 5.72
C THR A 589 19.95 -7.83 4.70
N VAL A 590 18.64 -8.01 4.87
CA VAL A 590 17.78 -8.80 3.98
C VAL A 590 16.55 -7.97 3.60
N GLU A 591 16.02 -8.15 2.40
CA GLU A 591 14.78 -7.49 1.99
C GLU A 591 13.57 -8.07 2.73
N GLY A 592 12.63 -7.22 3.12
CA GLY A 592 11.42 -7.60 3.87
C GLY A 592 10.36 -8.34 3.04
N SER A 593 10.61 -8.58 1.76
CA SER A 593 9.74 -9.31 0.83
C SER A 593 10.58 -10.18 -0.11
N LEU A 594 9.94 -11.22 -0.66
CA LEU A 594 10.55 -12.12 -1.65
C LEU A 594 10.90 -11.47 -2.99
#